data_AF-A0A426XNX0-F1
#
_entry.id   AF-A0A426XNX0-F1
#
_cell.length_a   1.000
_cell.length_b   1.000
_cell.length_c   1.000
_cell.angle_alpha   90.00
_cell.angle_beta   90.00
_cell.angle_gamma   90.00
#
_symmetry.space_group_name_H-M   'P 1'
#
loop_
_entity.id
_entity.type
_entity.pdbx_description
1 polymer ?
#
loop_
_entity_poly.entity_id
_entity_poly.type
_entity_poly.pdbx_seq_one_letter_code
_entity_poly.pdbx_strand_id
1 'polypeptide(L)'
;MVGPGRPVFVLFGSSIVQFSYSNGGWGAILADVYARKVLVAMPNDAIPSLPPMPKSSNDLLIFFCVDILVGTQDVLSKSLTKFFQSSALSELVRTNERCQRYSEACVELCKEMDVKVVDLYNAIQKGDDWKLHCSDGIHLSSEGSKIVVEEIIKVIKEAEWEPSLHWKSLPTEFAEDSPYDVVASDGMSTINISNCTFHREMQWD
;
A
#
# COMPACT_ATOMS: atom_id res chain seq x y z
N MET A 1 12.00 -18.83 -19.79
CA MET A 1 10.59 -18.51 -20.08
C MET A 1 10.36 -17.09 -19.61
N VAL A 2 9.89 -16.19 -20.48
CA VAL A 2 9.45 -14.86 -20.07
C VAL A 2 7.94 -15.00 -19.93
N GLY A 3 7.44 -14.97 -18.69
CA GLY A 3 6.00 -14.99 -18.43
C GLY A 3 5.31 -13.77 -19.06
N PRO A 4 3.97 -13.74 -19.15
CA PRO A 4 3.25 -12.51 -19.48
C PRO A 4 3.76 -11.37 -18.59
N GLY A 5 3.92 -10.18 -19.16
CA GLY A 5 4.46 -9.03 -18.43
C GLY A 5 3.67 -8.78 -17.16
N ARG A 6 4.27 -9.07 -16.00
CA ARG A 6 3.63 -8.86 -14.70
C ARG A 6 3.29 -7.38 -14.51
N PRO A 7 2.09 -7.05 -14.01
CA PRO A 7 1.81 -5.70 -13.58
C PRO A 7 2.81 -5.27 -12.50
N VAL A 8 3.08 -3.97 -12.43
CA VAL A 8 3.98 -3.38 -11.44
C VAL A 8 3.22 -2.30 -10.68
N PHE A 9 3.14 -2.43 -9.36
CA PHE A 9 2.69 -1.35 -8.49
C PHE A 9 3.93 -0.58 -8.05
N VAL A 10 4.04 0.67 -8.50
CA VAL A 10 5.13 1.55 -8.08
C VAL A 10 4.62 2.46 -6.97
N LEU A 11 5.25 2.38 -5.81
CA LEU A 11 4.88 3.12 -4.61
C LEU A 11 5.73 4.39 -4.52
N PHE A 12 5.09 5.55 -4.68
CA PHE A 12 5.73 6.85 -4.54
C PHE A 12 5.27 7.55 -3.26
N GLY A 13 6.21 8.12 -2.51
CA GLY A 13 5.91 8.97 -1.36
C GLY A 13 7.12 9.22 -0.48
N SER A 14 6.85 9.63 0.76
CA SER A 14 7.86 10.01 1.76
C SER A 14 8.18 8.87 2.72
N SER A 15 8.50 9.18 3.98
CA SER A 15 8.87 8.20 5.00
C SER A 15 7.77 7.15 5.23
N ILE A 16 6.49 7.50 5.05
CA ILE A 16 5.36 6.54 5.21
C ILE A 16 5.40 5.44 4.14
N VAL A 17 5.82 5.77 2.91
CA VAL A 17 6.06 4.77 1.87
C VAL A 17 7.36 4.04 2.13
N GLN A 18 8.43 4.75 2.51
CA GLN A 18 9.73 4.13 2.81
C GLN A 18 9.64 3.08 3.93
N PHE A 19 8.89 3.36 5.00
CA PHE A 19 8.70 2.44 6.12
C PHE A 19 7.55 1.44 5.91
N SER A 20 6.88 1.45 4.75
CA SER A 20 5.76 0.55 4.45
C SER A 20 6.15 -0.93 4.41
N TYR A 21 7.43 -1.26 4.24
CA TYR A 21 7.97 -2.63 4.27
C TYR A 21 8.51 -3.04 5.64
N SER A 22 8.30 -2.22 6.67
CA SER A 22 8.57 -2.64 8.05
C SER A 22 7.62 -3.77 8.48
N ASN A 23 7.93 -4.43 9.61
CA ASN A 23 7.10 -5.53 10.12
C ASN A 23 5.66 -5.06 10.40
N GLY A 24 4.68 -5.66 9.75
CA GLY A 24 3.27 -5.24 9.81
C GLY A 24 2.95 -4.00 8.97
N GLY A 25 3.89 -3.51 8.16
CA GLY A 25 3.68 -2.36 7.28
C GLY A 25 2.82 -2.69 6.06
N TRP A 26 2.05 -1.71 5.60
CA TRP A 26 1.06 -1.89 4.53
C TRP A 26 1.69 -2.32 3.20
N GLY A 27 2.92 -1.90 2.89
CA GLY A 27 3.63 -2.28 1.66
C GLY A 27 4.06 -3.74 1.68
N ALA A 28 4.51 -4.23 2.84
CA ALA A 28 4.80 -5.65 3.04
C ALA A 28 3.53 -6.50 2.94
N ILE A 29 2.43 -6.06 3.57
CA ILE A 29 1.13 -6.75 3.48
C ILE A 29 0.63 -6.78 2.03
N LEU A 30 0.68 -5.66 1.31
CA LEU A 30 0.26 -5.58 -0.09
C LEU A 30 1.11 -6.50 -0.99
N ALA A 31 2.43 -6.53 -0.78
CA ALA A 31 3.33 -7.42 -1.50
C ALA A 31 3.03 -8.90 -1.23
N ASP A 32 2.66 -9.26 0.02
CA ASP A 32 2.18 -10.61 0.35
C ASP A 32 0.87 -10.91 -0.39
N VAL A 33 -0.11 -10.00 -0.36
CA VAL A 33 -1.40 -10.16 -1.04
C VAL A 33 -1.23 -10.52 -2.51
N TYR A 34 -0.32 -9.80 -3.18
CA TYR A 34 -0.04 -9.92 -4.60
C TYR A 34 1.14 -10.84 -4.94
N ALA A 35 1.58 -11.68 -4.00
CA ALA A 35 2.71 -12.58 -4.19
C ALA A 35 2.56 -13.41 -5.47
N ARG A 36 3.59 -13.36 -6.33
CA ARG A 36 3.65 -14.01 -7.66
C ARG A 36 2.55 -13.55 -8.63
N LYS A 37 2.01 -12.35 -8.47
CA LYS A 37 1.00 -11.79 -9.37
C LYS A 37 1.36 -10.38 -9.84
N VAL A 38 1.85 -9.55 -8.93
CA VAL A 38 2.27 -8.16 -9.21
C VAL A 38 3.61 -7.92 -8.54
N LEU A 39 4.47 -7.14 -9.18
CA LEU A 39 5.66 -6.60 -8.53
C LEU A 39 5.28 -5.31 -7.79
N VAL A 40 5.31 -5.33 -6.47
CA VAL A 40 5.18 -4.11 -5.65
C VAL A 40 6.58 -3.57 -5.38
N ALA A 41 6.88 -2.37 -5.86
CA ALA A 41 8.22 -1.78 -5.82
C ALA A 41 8.22 -0.32 -5.36
N MET A 42 9.21 0.04 -4.55
CA MET A 42 9.58 1.45 -4.32
C MET A 42 10.68 1.85 -5.31
N PRO A 43 10.61 3.05 -5.90
CA PRO A 43 11.68 3.56 -6.75
C PRO A 43 12.91 3.87 -5.88
N ASN A 44 13.89 2.97 -5.88
CA ASN A 44 15.26 3.29 -5.51
C ASN A 44 16.05 3.58 -6.80
N ASP A 45 17.14 4.35 -6.70
CA ASP A 45 18.07 4.68 -7.81
C ASP A 45 18.63 3.45 -8.58
N ALA A 46 18.34 2.23 -8.11
CA ALA A 46 18.78 0.96 -8.66
C ALA A 46 17.78 0.29 -9.62
N ILE A 47 16.59 0.86 -9.88
CA ILE A 47 15.71 0.35 -10.95
C ILE A 47 16.26 0.86 -12.29
N PRO A 48 16.86 0.00 -13.15
CA PRO A 48 17.38 0.45 -14.43
C PRO A 48 16.20 0.88 -15.29
N SER A 49 16.16 2.17 -15.65
CA SER A 49 15.11 2.80 -16.46
C SER A 49 13.70 2.46 -15.97
N LEU A 50 13.17 3.29 -15.06
CA LEU A 50 11.73 3.39 -14.87
C LEU A 50 11.10 3.47 -16.27
N PRO A 51 10.12 2.63 -16.63
CA PRO A 51 9.38 2.87 -17.87
C PRO A 51 8.86 4.31 -17.82
N PRO A 52 8.86 5.04 -18.95
CA PRO A 52 8.26 6.37 -18.98
C PRO A 52 6.88 6.29 -18.34
N MET A 53 6.56 7.29 -17.49
CA MET A 53 5.32 7.41 -16.73
C MET A 53 4.18 6.67 -17.44
N PRO A 54 3.53 5.69 -16.81
CA PRO A 54 2.70 4.74 -17.53
C PRO A 54 1.67 5.46 -18.39
N LYS A 55 1.77 5.24 -19.70
CA LYS A 55 0.93 5.90 -20.70
C LYS A 55 -0.41 5.17 -20.93
N SER A 56 -0.67 4.08 -20.19
CA SER A 56 -1.83 3.23 -20.39
C SER A 56 -2.57 2.94 -19.08
N SER A 57 -3.87 2.71 -19.19
CA SER A 57 -4.85 2.48 -18.13
C SER A 57 -4.60 1.25 -17.23
N ASN A 58 -3.55 0.47 -17.50
CA ASN A 58 -3.33 -0.85 -16.86
C ASN A 58 -2.26 -0.81 -15.76
N ASP A 59 -1.63 0.34 -15.53
CA ASP A 59 -0.65 0.53 -14.47
C ASP A 59 -1.30 1.30 -13.31
N LEU A 60 -1.51 0.61 -12.18
CA LEU A 60 -1.98 1.26 -10.97
C LEU A 60 -0.84 2.08 -10.36
N LEU A 61 -0.89 3.38 -10.61
CA LEU A 61 -0.06 4.35 -9.92
C LEU A 61 -0.73 4.70 -8.59
N ILE A 62 -0.33 4.04 -7.50
CA ILE A 62 -0.80 4.42 -6.17
C ILE A 62 0.01 5.63 -5.71
N PHE A 63 -0.50 6.83 -6.00
CA PHE A 63 0.03 8.06 -5.41
C PHE A 63 -0.37 8.11 -3.93
N PHE A 64 0.57 7.79 -3.05
CA PHE A 64 0.42 8.06 -1.63
C PHE A 64 0.77 9.52 -1.37
N CYS A 65 -0.24 10.39 -1.42
CA CYS A 65 -0.15 11.71 -0.79
C CYS A 65 -0.29 11.57 0.73
N VAL A 66 0.64 10.83 1.36
CA VAL A 66 0.69 10.69 2.81
C VAL A 66 1.92 11.41 3.32
N ASP A 67 2.00 12.72 3.10
CA ASP A 67 2.83 13.58 3.95
C ASP A 67 2.10 14.01 5.24
N ILE A 68 0.95 13.39 5.50
CA ILE A 68 -0.13 14.02 6.22
C ILE A 68 -0.92 12.98 7.02
N LEU A 69 -0.29 12.43 8.05
CA LEU A 69 -0.99 11.94 9.22
C LEU A 69 -0.55 12.78 10.41
N VAL A 70 -1.46 13.68 10.77
CA VAL A 70 -1.78 14.20 12.10
C VAL A 70 -0.72 15.02 12.82
N GLY A 71 -1.21 16.18 13.28
CA GLY A 71 -0.53 17.12 14.14
C GLY A 71 0.19 16.44 15.29
N THR A 72 1.50 16.54 15.22
CA THR A 72 2.47 16.29 16.29
C THR A 72 2.15 17.05 17.58
N GLN A 73 1.19 17.97 17.59
CA GLN A 73 0.75 18.65 18.81
C GLN A 73 -0.01 17.74 19.79
N ASP A 74 -0.84 16.81 19.28
CA ASP A 74 -1.81 16.07 20.12
C ASP A 74 -1.31 14.71 20.59
N VAL A 75 -0.35 14.12 19.87
CA VAL A 75 0.14 12.75 20.11
C VAL A 75 1.53 12.75 20.77
N LEU A 76 2.27 13.86 20.72
CA LEU A 76 3.61 13.95 21.30
C LEU A 76 3.55 14.15 22.83
N SER A 77 4.31 13.32 23.54
CA SER A 77 4.58 13.52 24.96
C SER A 77 5.19 14.91 25.23
N LYS A 78 4.98 15.45 26.45
CA LYS A 78 5.55 16.73 26.91
C LYS A 78 7.06 16.89 26.63
N SER A 79 7.80 15.78 26.55
CA SER A 79 9.25 15.76 26.26
C SER A 79 9.57 16.08 24.79
N LEU A 80 8.77 15.59 23.84
CA LEU A 80 8.94 15.88 22.42
C LEU A 80 8.46 17.29 22.08
N THR A 81 7.41 17.78 22.75
CA THR A 81 6.98 19.19 22.65
C THR A 81 8.11 20.16 23.03
N LYS A 82 8.89 19.83 24.06
CA LYS A 82 10.05 20.62 24.49
C LYS A 82 11.20 20.61 23.50
N PHE A 83 11.35 19.51 22.74
CA PHE A 83 12.36 19.36 21.69
C PHE A 83 12.02 20.24 20.46
N PHE A 84 10.75 20.26 20.05
CA PHE A 84 10.25 21.11 18.96
C PHE A 84 10.15 22.61 19.33
N GLN A 85 10.14 22.95 20.62
CA GLN A 85 10.17 24.34 21.12
C GLN A 85 11.60 24.93 21.23
N SER A 86 12.62 24.20 20.79
CA SER A 86 13.98 24.75 20.71
C SER A 86 14.06 25.83 19.63
N SER A 87 14.89 26.86 19.85
CA SER A 87 15.11 27.98 18.92
C SER A 87 15.72 27.58 17.56
N ALA A 88 15.91 26.28 17.32
CA ALA A 88 16.43 25.69 16.10
C ALA A 88 15.34 25.23 15.12
N LEU A 89 14.06 25.20 15.54
CA LEU A 89 12.94 24.75 14.70
C LEU A 89 11.85 25.82 14.63
N SER A 90 11.30 26.05 13.44
CA SER A 90 10.17 26.97 13.22
C SER A 90 8.91 26.46 13.89
N GLU A 91 7.93 27.34 14.09
CA GLU A 91 6.59 27.01 14.58
C GLU A 91 6.02 25.76 13.86
N LEU A 92 5.36 24.88 14.63
CA LEU A 92 4.83 23.64 14.09
C LEU A 92 3.58 23.92 13.25
N VAL A 93 3.77 24.10 11.95
CA VAL A 93 2.74 24.47 10.96
C VAL A 93 1.76 23.31 10.62
N ARG A 94 1.96 22.10 11.14
CA ARG A 94 1.17 20.90 10.78
C ARG A 94 -0.02 20.67 11.73
N THR A 95 -1.22 21.02 11.29
CA THR A 95 -2.48 20.79 12.04
C THR A 95 -3.40 19.83 11.28
N ASN A 96 -4.26 19.09 11.99
CA ASN A 96 -5.21 18.15 11.37
C ASN A 96 -6.16 18.84 10.38
N GLU A 97 -6.55 20.09 10.64
CA GLU A 97 -7.37 20.88 9.72
C GLU A 97 -6.64 21.22 8.42
N ARG A 98 -5.32 21.45 8.47
CA ARG A 98 -4.51 21.65 7.25
C ARG A 98 -4.33 20.34 6.51
N CYS A 99 -4.16 19.25 7.26
CA CYS A 99 -4.14 17.90 6.72
C CYS A 99 -5.38 17.58 5.91
N GLN A 100 -6.56 17.91 6.46
CA GLN A 100 -7.85 17.74 5.79
C GLN A 100 -7.91 18.48 4.45
N ARG A 101 -7.65 19.79 4.46
CA ARG A 101 -7.73 20.62 3.23
C ARG A 101 -6.81 20.12 2.13
N TYR A 102 -5.63 19.64 2.49
CA TYR A 102 -4.71 19.05 1.52
C TYR A 102 -5.26 17.72 0.97
N SER A 103 -5.77 16.83 1.84
CA SER A 103 -6.39 15.57 1.41
C SER A 103 -7.55 15.81 0.44
N GLU A 104 -8.44 16.75 0.77
CA GLU A 104 -9.56 17.15 -0.07
C GLU A 104 -9.09 17.67 -1.45
N ALA A 105 -8.06 18.53 -1.47
CA ALA A 105 -7.50 19.03 -2.73
C ALA A 105 -6.87 17.92 -3.58
N CYS A 106 -6.18 16.94 -2.97
CA CYS A 106 -5.64 15.78 -3.67
C CYS A 106 -6.75 14.90 -4.25
N VAL A 107 -7.81 14.64 -3.49
CA VAL A 107 -8.96 13.85 -3.94
C VAL A 107 -9.64 14.53 -5.13
N GLU A 108 -9.87 15.85 -5.07
CA GLU A 108 -10.44 16.60 -6.19
C GLU A 108 -9.53 16.57 -7.42
N LEU A 109 -8.22 16.77 -7.25
CA LEU A 109 -7.26 16.66 -8.36
C LEU A 109 -7.28 15.26 -9.01
N CYS A 110 -7.32 14.20 -8.20
CA CYS A 110 -7.42 12.84 -8.73
C CYS A 110 -8.71 12.63 -9.54
N LYS A 111 -9.84 13.18 -9.10
CA LYS A 111 -11.10 13.15 -9.87
C LYS A 111 -10.97 13.92 -11.19
N GLU A 112 -10.37 15.12 -11.17
CA GLU A 112 -10.13 15.92 -12.38
C GLU A 112 -9.23 15.20 -13.39
N MET A 113 -8.27 14.43 -12.90
CA MET A 113 -7.32 13.66 -13.72
C MET A 113 -7.83 12.26 -14.12
N ASP A 114 -9.05 11.87 -13.71
CA ASP A 114 -9.58 10.52 -13.88
C ASP A 114 -8.66 9.41 -13.32
N VAL A 115 -8.08 9.68 -12.16
CA VAL A 115 -7.20 8.74 -11.43
C VAL A 115 -7.93 8.27 -10.18
N LYS A 116 -7.92 6.95 -9.93
CA LYS A 116 -8.48 6.38 -8.71
C LYS A 116 -7.67 6.83 -7.48
N VAL A 117 -8.36 7.16 -6.40
CA VAL A 117 -7.76 7.73 -5.19
C VAL A 117 -8.23 7.00 -3.94
N VAL A 118 -7.32 6.82 -2.98
CA VAL A 118 -7.62 6.35 -1.63
C VAL A 118 -7.57 7.55 -0.68
N ASP A 119 -8.71 7.90 -0.08
CA ASP A 119 -8.80 8.98 0.92
C ASP A 119 -8.38 8.47 2.30
N LEU A 120 -7.06 8.41 2.51
CA LEU A 120 -6.48 7.90 3.75
C LEU A 120 -6.75 8.79 4.96
N TYR A 121 -6.91 10.10 4.76
CA TYR A 121 -7.24 11.02 5.86
C TYR A 121 -8.53 10.59 6.53
N ASN A 122 -9.60 10.41 5.74
CA ASN A 122 -10.89 9.98 6.27
C ASN A 122 -10.87 8.50 6.70
N ALA A 123 -10.17 7.63 5.97
CA ALA A 123 -10.11 6.21 6.31
C ALA A 123 -9.46 5.95 7.68
N ILE A 124 -8.33 6.61 7.95
CA ILE A 124 -7.59 6.38 9.20
C ILE A 124 -8.31 6.99 10.40
N GLN A 125 -9.07 8.08 10.20
CA GLN A 125 -9.84 8.74 11.26
C GLN A 125 -11.17 8.06 11.61
N LYS A 126 -11.47 6.89 11.02
CA LYS A 126 -12.66 6.12 11.42
C LYS A 126 -12.47 5.56 12.85
N GLY A 127 -13.45 5.83 13.71
CA GLY A 127 -13.50 5.33 15.09
C GLY A 127 -12.84 6.25 16.12
N ASP A 128 -13.14 6.01 17.39
CA ASP A 128 -12.68 6.88 18.50
C ASP A 128 -11.17 6.75 18.80
N ASP A 129 -10.58 5.59 18.46
CA ASP A 129 -9.18 5.23 18.75
C ASP A 129 -8.21 5.53 17.59
N TRP A 130 -8.63 6.34 16.61
CA TRP A 130 -7.86 6.56 15.37
C TRP A 130 -6.42 7.04 15.58
N LYS A 131 -6.15 7.71 16.70
CA LYS A 131 -4.80 8.17 17.06
C LYS A 131 -3.81 7.02 17.25
N LEU A 132 -4.29 5.82 17.57
CA LEU A 132 -3.48 4.60 17.75
C LEU A 132 -3.14 3.91 16.42
N HIS A 133 -3.75 4.34 15.31
CA HIS A 133 -3.38 3.87 13.97
C HIS A 133 -2.00 4.38 13.54
N CYS A 134 -1.42 5.33 14.26
CA CYS A 134 -0.03 5.75 14.10
C CYS A 134 0.78 5.45 15.36
N SER A 135 1.98 4.90 15.18
CA SER A 135 2.90 4.49 16.25
C SER A 135 3.53 5.68 16.99
N ASP A 136 3.84 6.76 16.27
CA ASP A 136 4.48 7.97 16.79
C ASP A 136 3.69 9.26 16.47
N GLY A 137 2.43 9.08 16.05
CA GLY A 137 1.55 10.14 15.56
C GLY A 137 1.71 10.47 14.08
N ILE A 138 2.68 9.89 13.37
CA ILE A 138 2.91 10.10 11.93
C ILE A 138 2.97 8.77 11.17
N HIS A 139 3.81 7.83 11.62
CA HIS A 139 4.05 6.56 10.95
C HIS A 139 3.01 5.53 11.38
N LEU A 140 2.44 4.83 10.41
CA LEU A 140 1.39 3.83 10.61
C LEU A 140 1.84 2.72 11.57
N SER A 141 0.96 2.34 12.49
CA SER A 141 1.07 1.08 13.23
C SER A 141 0.70 -0.10 12.32
N SER A 142 0.83 -1.33 12.83
CA SER A 142 0.34 -2.53 12.12
C SER A 142 -1.16 -2.45 11.83
N GLU A 143 -1.95 -1.95 12.79
CA GLU A 143 -3.39 -1.76 12.60
C GLU A 143 -3.71 -0.65 11.59
N GLY A 144 -3.02 0.49 11.66
CA GLY A 144 -3.18 1.54 10.65
C GLY A 144 -2.77 1.09 9.25
N SER A 145 -1.76 0.22 9.15
CA SER A 145 -1.33 -0.38 7.89
C SER A 145 -2.37 -1.30 7.27
N LYS A 146 -3.15 -2.03 8.08
CA LYS A 146 -4.24 -2.86 7.58
C LYS A 146 -5.35 -2.04 6.93
N ILE A 147 -5.73 -0.91 7.54
CA ILE A 147 -6.72 0.04 6.99
C ILE A 147 -6.29 0.51 5.60
N VAL A 148 -5.00 0.84 5.44
CA VAL A 148 -4.45 1.26 4.14
C VAL A 148 -4.63 0.16 3.09
N VAL A 149 -4.30 -1.09 3.40
CA VAL A 149 -4.45 -2.20 2.46
C VAL A 149 -5.91 -2.49 2.13
N GLU A 150 -6.80 -2.43 3.12
CA GLU A 150 -8.25 -2.57 2.94
C GLU A 150 -8.78 -1.55 1.92
N GLU A 151 -8.45 -0.27 2.08
CA GLU A 151 -8.93 0.78 1.19
C GLU A 151 -8.31 0.70 -0.22
N ILE A 152 -7.03 0.30 -0.33
CA ILE A 152 -6.41 0.02 -1.64
C ILE A 152 -7.17 -1.10 -2.37
N ILE A 153 -7.41 -2.22 -1.68
CA ILE A 153 -8.08 -3.38 -2.29
C ILE A 153 -9.52 -3.03 -2.66
N LYS A 154 -10.21 -2.24 -1.84
CA LYS A 154 -11.53 -1.69 -2.17
C LYS A 154 -11.49 -0.88 -3.46
N VAL A 155 -10.57 0.08 -3.59
CA VAL A 155 -10.43 0.90 -4.80
C VAL A 155 -10.15 0.00 -6.02
N ILE A 156 -9.27 -1.00 -5.90
CA ILE A 156 -8.96 -1.93 -6.98
C ILE A 156 -10.20 -2.73 -7.42
N LYS A 157 -11.05 -3.15 -6.47
CA LYS A 157 -12.31 -3.85 -6.78
C LYS A 157 -13.31 -2.95 -7.51
N GLU A 158 -13.39 -1.69 -7.11
CA GLU A 158 -14.31 -0.70 -7.69
C GLU A 158 -13.80 -0.09 -9.00
N ALA A 159 -12.55 -0.33 -9.38
CA ALA A 159 -11.92 0.41 -10.46
C ALA A 159 -12.38 0.03 -11.88
N GLU A 160 -13.19 -1.02 -12.06
CA GLU A 160 -13.71 -1.49 -13.35
C GLU A 160 -12.65 -1.58 -14.48
N TRP A 161 -11.38 -1.83 -14.12
CA TRP A 161 -10.29 -1.96 -15.08
C TRP A 161 -10.36 -3.29 -15.83
N GLU A 162 -9.98 -3.26 -17.11
CA GLU A 162 -9.86 -4.45 -17.96
C GLU A 162 -8.43 -4.57 -18.52
N PRO A 163 -7.64 -5.58 -18.12
CA PRO A 163 -7.98 -6.64 -17.17
C PRO A 163 -8.01 -6.15 -15.72
N SER A 164 -8.84 -6.79 -14.88
CA SER A 164 -8.90 -6.47 -13.45
C SER A 164 -7.56 -6.69 -12.74
N LEU A 165 -7.13 -5.69 -11.97
CA LEU A 165 -5.95 -5.79 -11.12
C LEU A 165 -6.23 -6.44 -9.76
N HIS A 166 -7.43 -6.99 -9.54
CA HIS A 166 -7.71 -7.73 -8.32
C HIS A 166 -6.89 -9.03 -8.27
N TRP A 167 -6.22 -9.30 -7.17
CA TRP A 167 -5.28 -10.43 -7.04
C TRP A 167 -5.90 -11.80 -7.38
N LYS A 168 -7.20 -12.03 -7.14
CA LYS A 168 -7.87 -13.29 -7.55
C LYS A 168 -8.02 -13.44 -9.07
N SER A 169 -8.06 -12.32 -9.79
CA SER A 169 -8.25 -12.28 -11.24
C SER A 169 -6.92 -12.38 -12.00
N LEU A 170 -5.81 -12.05 -11.33
CA LEU A 170 -4.48 -12.07 -11.95
C LEU A 170 -3.90 -13.48 -12.02
N PRO A 171 -3.27 -13.86 -13.15
CA PRO A 171 -2.58 -15.14 -13.28
C PRO A 171 -1.41 -15.21 -12.30
N THR A 172 -1.10 -16.42 -11.84
CA THR A 172 0.04 -16.66 -10.97
C THR A 172 1.30 -16.91 -11.81
N GLU A 173 2.38 -16.20 -11.51
CA GLU A 173 3.70 -16.42 -12.12
C GLU A 173 4.30 -17.75 -11.66
N PHE A 174 4.93 -18.46 -12.60
CA PHE A 174 5.52 -19.78 -12.37
C PHE A 174 4.48 -20.78 -11.84
N ALA A 175 3.36 -20.88 -12.56
CA ALA A 175 2.25 -21.77 -12.23
C ALA A 175 2.28 -23.08 -13.01
N GLU A 176 3.30 -23.31 -13.84
CA GLU A 176 3.45 -24.55 -14.60
C GLU A 176 3.71 -25.73 -13.66
N ASP A 177 3.24 -26.91 -14.06
CA ASP A 177 3.51 -28.14 -13.31
C ASP A 177 5.02 -28.43 -13.27
N SER A 178 5.48 -28.90 -12.12
CA SER A 178 6.87 -29.26 -11.89
C SER A 178 6.98 -30.73 -11.50
N PRO A 179 8.01 -31.46 -11.99
CA PRO A 179 8.32 -32.80 -11.49
C PRO A 179 8.72 -32.82 -10.01
N TYR A 180 8.95 -31.65 -9.41
CA TYR A 180 9.26 -31.47 -7.99
C TYR A 180 8.06 -31.00 -7.16
N ASP A 181 6.85 -30.96 -7.75
CA ASP A 181 5.63 -30.67 -7.01
C ASP A 181 5.32 -31.76 -5.98
N VAL A 182 4.45 -31.43 -5.01
CA VAL A 182 4.11 -32.33 -3.91
C VAL A 182 3.49 -33.61 -4.45
N VAL A 183 4.02 -34.77 -4.05
CA VAL A 183 3.49 -36.07 -4.49
C VAL A 183 2.09 -36.29 -3.88
N ALA A 184 1.13 -36.66 -4.72
CA ALA A 184 -0.23 -36.95 -4.30
C ALA A 184 -0.31 -38.24 -3.48
N SER A 185 -1.47 -38.49 -2.86
CA SER A 185 -1.70 -39.68 -2.03
C SER A 185 -1.64 -41.00 -2.80
N ASP A 186 -1.74 -40.97 -4.13
CA ASP A 186 -1.57 -42.13 -5.00
C ASP A 186 -0.10 -42.54 -5.22
N GLY A 187 0.86 -41.70 -4.78
CA GLY A 187 2.30 -41.92 -4.94
C GLY A 187 2.82 -41.80 -6.37
N MET A 188 1.97 -41.44 -7.33
CA MET A 188 2.27 -41.44 -8.77
C MET A 188 2.08 -40.08 -9.42
N SER A 189 1.09 -39.32 -9.00
CA SER A 189 0.82 -37.97 -9.51
C SER A 189 1.40 -36.90 -8.60
N THR A 190 1.58 -35.69 -9.14
CA THR A 190 1.98 -34.51 -8.36
C THR A 190 0.82 -33.51 -8.27
N ILE A 191 0.79 -32.74 -7.19
CA ILE A 191 -0.20 -31.70 -6.93
C ILE A 191 0.48 -30.34 -7.04
N ASN A 192 0.13 -29.61 -8.09
CA ASN A 192 0.57 -28.23 -8.28
C ASN A 192 -0.18 -27.32 -7.30
N ILE A 193 0.56 -26.75 -6.36
CA ILE A 193 0.03 -25.86 -5.32
C ILE A 193 0.19 -24.37 -5.68
N SER A 194 0.52 -24.06 -6.93
CA SER A 194 0.83 -22.69 -7.34
C SER A 194 -0.35 -21.74 -7.12
N ASN A 195 -1.57 -22.20 -7.38
CA ASN A 195 -2.78 -21.40 -7.19
C ASN A 195 -3.40 -21.56 -5.80
N CYS A 196 -2.76 -22.27 -4.87
CA CYS A 196 -3.25 -22.38 -3.52
C CYS A 196 -3.10 -21.04 -2.79
N THR A 197 -4.22 -20.49 -2.34
CA THR A 197 -4.23 -19.41 -1.35
C THR A 197 -3.82 -19.96 0.00
N PHE A 198 -2.64 -19.55 0.49
CA PHE A 198 -2.24 -19.82 1.87
C PHE A 198 -3.26 -19.20 2.84
N HIS A 199 -3.54 -19.89 3.94
CA HIS A 199 -4.40 -19.36 4.98
C HIS A 199 -3.72 -18.13 5.61
N ARG A 200 -4.26 -16.94 5.35
CA ARG A 200 -3.81 -15.69 6.00
C ARG A 200 -4.63 -15.44 7.27
N GLU A 201 -4.02 -14.78 8.25
CA GLU A 201 -4.74 -14.32 9.44
C GLU A 201 -5.85 -13.31 9.09
N MET A 202 -5.62 -12.49 8.06
CA MET A 202 -6.63 -11.61 7.47
C MET A 202 -6.95 -12.03 6.04
N GLN A 203 -8.24 -12.18 5.76
CA GLN A 203 -8.76 -12.42 4.42
C GLN A 203 -9.10 -11.06 3.78
N TRP A 204 -8.50 -10.77 2.63
CA TRP A 204 -8.66 -9.49 1.93
C TRP A 204 -9.75 -9.56 0.84
N ASP A 205 -10.81 -10.30 1.14
CA ASP A 205 -11.86 -10.73 0.21
C ASP A 205 -12.91 -9.68 -0.09
#